data_AF-A0A1E7DU95-F1
#
_entry.id   AF-A0A1E7DU95-F1
#
_cell.length_a   1.000
_cell.length_b   1.000
_cell.length_c   1.000
_cell.angle_alpha   90.00
_cell.angle_beta   90.00
_cell.angle_gamma   90.00
#
_symmetry.space_group_name_H-M   'P 1'
#
loop_
_entity.id
_entity.type
_entity.pdbx_description
1 polymer ?
#
loop_
_entity_poly.entity_id
_entity_poly.type
_entity_poly.pdbx_seq_one_letter_code
_entity_poly.pdbx_strand_id
1 'polypeptide(L)'
;MVFPLLTGFLLPPQTLGALIAAKKGTVLTLKPAQPQAQEEAAVDRKEIVKSEYDENMNRLEKDSVIQMEDDVFEPYYGRISTDPQKYVGRTIKMTGFIYKEEGFQSNQLALTRFLITHCIADAASNRFLTEFDEASAVEQDTWLEIEGTIELT
;
A
#
# COMPACT_ATOMS: atom_id res chain seq x y z
N MET A 1 14.29 -41.66 -14.96
CA MET A 1 13.58 -40.37 -15.08
C MET A 1 13.58 -39.69 -13.72
N VAL A 2 14.53 -38.78 -13.47
CA VAL A 2 14.62 -37.99 -12.23
C VAL A 2 15.01 -36.57 -12.62
N PHE A 3 14.01 -35.75 -12.97
CA PHE A 3 13.96 -34.28 -12.90
C PHE A 3 12.60 -33.81 -13.48
N PRO A 4 11.94 -32.74 -12.98
CA PRO A 4 12.45 -31.72 -12.09
C PRO A 4 11.54 -31.50 -10.85
N LEU A 5 11.88 -32.09 -9.71
CA LEU A 5 11.40 -31.60 -8.40
C LEU A 5 12.37 -30.57 -7.80
N LEU A 6 13.55 -30.40 -8.39
CA LEU A 6 14.62 -29.52 -7.90
C LEU A 6 14.53 -28.08 -8.44
N THR A 7 13.72 -27.79 -9.47
CA THR A 7 13.53 -26.41 -9.95
C THR A 7 12.58 -25.58 -9.10
N GLY A 8 11.74 -26.21 -8.27
CA GLY A 8 10.81 -25.50 -7.39
C GLY A 8 11.46 -24.89 -6.14
N PHE A 9 12.62 -25.40 -5.73
CA PHE A 9 13.30 -24.97 -4.49
C PHE A 9 14.27 -23.79 -4.70
N LEU A 10 14.47 -23.35 -5.95
CA LEU A 10 15.43 -22.31 -6.29
C LEU A 10 14.81 -20.93 -6.53
N LEU A 11 13.48 -20.81 -6.48
CA LEU A 11 12.82 -19.52 -6.60
C LEU A 11 12.77 -18.86 -5.22
N PRO A 12 13.40 -17.67 -5.04
CA PRO A 12 13.36 -16.99 -3.77
C PRO A 12 11.90 -16.65 -3.40
N PRO A 13 11.52 -16.71 -2.11
CA PRO A 13 10.20 -16.27 -1.67
C PRO A 13 10.00 -14.81 -2.10
N GLN A 14 8.90 -14.53 -2.81
CA GLN A 14 8.55 -13.15 -3.16
C GLN A 14 7.81 -12.52 -1.99
N THR A 15 8.42 -11.48 -1.42
CA THR A 15 7.83 -10.71 -0.34
C THR A 15 6.83 -9.69 -0.88
N LEU A 16 5.84 -9.33 -0.06
CA LEU A 16 4.94 -8.20 -0.31
C LEU A 16 5.76 -6.90 -0.17
N GLY A 17 6.28 -6.41 -1.30
CA GLY A 17 7.05 -5.17 -1.38
C GLY A 17 7.00 -4.57 -2.78
N ALA A 18 7.90 -3.63 -3.05
CA ALA A 18 8.04 -2.88 -4.28
C ALA A 18 8.02 -3.72 -5.55
N LEU A 19 8.58 -4.94 -5.50
CA LEU A 19 8.57 -5.86 -6.64
C LEU A 19 7.15 -6.28 -7.06
N ILE A 20 6.25 -6.48 -6.10
CA ILE A 20 4.84 -6.79 -6.37
C ILE A 20 4.09 -5.53 -6.82
N ALA A 21 4.41 -4.36 -6.23
CA ALA A 21 3.84 -3.08 -6.66
C ALA A 21 4.20 -2.75 -8.12
N ALA A 22 5.47 -2.93 -8.51
CA ALA A 22 5.97 -2.65 -9.86
C ALA A 22 5.39 -3.55 -10.95
N LYS A 23 5.00 -4.79 -10.62
CA LYS A 23 4.58 -5.80 -11.61
C LYS A 23 3.11 -5.71 -12.04
N LYS A 24 2.35 -4.73 -11.54
CA LYS A 24 0.93 -4.53 -11.83
C LYS A 24 0.58 -4.01 -13.23
N GLY A 25 1.42 -4.26 -14.24
CA GLY A 25 1.19 -3.86 -15.63
C GLY A 25 1.44 -4.95 -16.68
N THR A 26 1.93 -6.13 -16.30
CA THR A 26 2.30 -7.18 -17.26
C THR A 26 1.33 -8.34 -17.18
N VAL A 27 0.50 -8.52 -18.21
CA VAL A 27 -0.32 -9.73 -18.42
C VAL A 27 0.64 -10.92 -18.48
N LEU A 28 0.81 -11.61 -17.36
CA LEU A 28 1.52 -12.89 -17.31
C LEU A 28 0.50 -14.00 -17.48
N THR A 29 0.42 -14.51 -18.70
CA THR A 29 -0.27 -15.76 -19.01
C THR A 29 0.38 -16.89 -18.23
N LEU A 30 -0.25 -17.37 -17.16
CA LEU A 30 0.16 -18.60 -16.49
C LEU A 30 -1.05 -19.52 -16.25
N LYS A 31 -0.86 -20.75 -16.74
CA LYS A 31 -1.76 -21.90 -16.75
C LYS A 31 -1.82 -22.54 -15.34
N PRO A 32 -2.96 -23.14 -14.92
CA PRO A 32 -3.21 -23.40 -13.51
C PRO A 32 -2.76 -24.79 -13.04
N ALA A 33 -2.33 -24.88 -11.77
CA ALA A 33 -2.45 -26.02 -10.81
C ALA A 33 -1.43 -25.82 -9.65
N GLN A 34 -1.85 -25.39 -8.44
CA GLN A 34 -2.18 -26.21 -7.25
C GLN A 34 -0.95 -26.59 -6.36
N PRO A 35 -1.10 -26.83 -5.04
CA PRO A 35 -1.30 -25.82 -3.99
C PRO A 35 -0.38 -26.07 -2.77
N GLN A 36 0.56 -25.19 -2.40
CA GLN A 36 1.35 -25.43 -1.17
C GLN A 36 1.71 -24.18 -0.35
N ALA A 37 1.36 -24.33 0.94
CA ALA A 37 1.84 -23.64 2.15
C ALA A 37 1.71 -22.11 2.16
N GLN A 38 0.50 -21.65 2.47
CA GLN A 38 0.28 -20.32 3.02
C GLN A 38 0.95 -20.25 4.40
N GLU A 39 1.99 -19.46 4.53
CA GLU A 39 2.23 -18.76 5.78
C GLU A 39 1.15 -17.67 5.81
N GLU A 40 -0.05 -18.04 6.27
CA GLU A 40 -1.08 -17.07 6.60
C GLU A 40 -0.49 -16.20 7.70
N ALA A 41 0.03 -15.03 7.36
CA ALA A 41 0.01 -13.93 8.30
C ALA A 41 -1.44 -13.87 8.78
N ALA A 42 -1.70 -14.24 10.03
CA ALA A 42 -3.03 -14.16 10.61
C ALA A 42 -3.41 -12.68 10.61
N VAL A 43 -4.06 -12.24 9.54
CA VAL A 43 -4.58 -10.89 9.42
C VAL A 43 -5.83 -10.87 10.30
N ASP A 44 -5.69 -10.29 11.49
CA ASP A 44 -6.81 -10.02 12.38
C ASP A 44 -7.76 -9.04 11.67
N ARG A 45 -8.81 -9.57 11.05
CA ARG A 45 -9.77 -8.79 10.28
C ARG A 45 -10.73 -8.12 11.26
N LYS A 46 -10.38 -6.91 11.72
CA LYS A 46 -11.27 -6.06 12.51
C LYS A 46 -12.47 -5.62 11.66
N GLU A 47 -13.66 -6.11 12.00
CA GLU A 47 -14.91 -5.59 11.44
C GLU A 47 -15.32 -4.32 12.20
N ILE A 48 -15.47 -3.21 11.48
CA ILE A 48 -15.85 -1.92 12.08
C ILE A 48 -17.38 -1.85 12.17
N VAL A 49 -17.88 -1.54 13.36
CA VAL A 49 -19.32 -1.36 13.57
C VAL A 49 -19.77 -0.08 12.84
N LYS A 50 -20.94 -0.09 12.21
CA LYS A 50 -21.45 1.04 11.42
C LYS A 50 -21.37 2.40 12.15
N SER A 51 -21.63 2.44 13.45
CA SER A 51 -21.54 3.68 14.24
C SER A 51 -20.10 4.21 14.35
N GLU A 52 -19.12 3.32 14.53
CA GLU A 52 -17.69 3.66 14.57
C GLU A 52 -17.23 4.14 13.18
N TYR A 53 -17.70 3.49 12.11
CA TYR A 53 -17.45 3.95 10.74
C TYR A 53 -17.99 5.37 10.51
N ASP A 54 -19.25 5.62 10.88
CA ASP A 54 -19.90 6.94 10.73
C ASP A 54 -19.15 8.02 11.56
N GLU A 55 -18.65 7.68 12.74
CA GLU A 55 -17.84 8.57 13.58
C GLU A 55 -16.48 8.88 12.95
N ASN A 56 -15.78 7.86 12.45
CA ASN A 56 -14.51 8.03 11.75
C ASN A 56 -14.67 8.91 10.50
N MET A 57 -15.72 8.70 9.71
CA MET A 57 -15.99 9.59 8.56
C MET A 57 -16.26 11.03 9.01
N ASN A 58 -16.94 11.24 10.14
CA ASN A 58 -17.12 12.60 10.67
C ASN A 58 -15.80 13.24 11.13
N ARG A 59 -14.88 12.46 11.72
CA ARG A 59 -13.53 12.92 12.11
C ARG A 59 -12.71 13.31 10.89
N LEU A 60 -12.73 12.48 9.84
CA LEU A 60 -12.10 12.80 8.55
C LEU A 60 -12.57 14.14 8.01
N GLU A 61 -13.81 14.57 8.24
CA GLU A 61 -14.32 15.84 7.73
C GLU A 61 -14.03 17.05 8.63
N LYS A 62 -13.70 16.84 9.91
CA LYS A 62 -13.58 17.92 10.92
C LYS A 62 -12.17 18.15 11.43
N ASP A 63 -11.39 17.09 11.60
CA ASP A 63 -10.10 17.17 12.26
C ASP A 63 -9.08 17.90 11.37
N SER A 64 -8.23 18.74 11.94
CA SER A 64 -7.22 19.46 11.15
C SER A 64 -6.13 18.52 10.61
N VAL A 65 -5.84 17.45 11.35
CA VAL A 65 -4.87 16.41 11.00
C VAL A 65 -5.61 15.11 10.70
N ILE A 66 -5.41 14.58 9.51
CA ILE A 66 -5.97 13.30 9.07
C ILE A 66 -5.03 12.19 9.54
N GLN A 67 -5.47 11.41 10.54
CA GLN A 67 -4.74 10.25 11.03
C GLN A 67 -5.13 9.00 10.22
N MET A 68 -4.21 8.50 9.40
CA MET A 68 -4.42 7.31 8.56
C MET A 68 -4.06 6.04 9.33
N GLU A 69 -4.79 5.77 10.41
CA GLU A 69 -4.64 4.55 11.23
C GLU A 69 -5.07 3.30 10.45
N ASP A 70 -4.65 2.13 10.92
CA ASP A 70 -4.79 0.86 10.19
C ASP A 70 -6.24 0.47 9.88
N ASP A 71 -7.17 0.75 10.79
CA ASP A 71 -8.58 0.41 10.63
C ASP A 71 -9.35 1.39 9.72
N VAL A 72 -8.91 2.65 9.65
CA VAL A 72 -9.54 3.69 8.80
C VAL A 72 -8.80 3.97 7.50
N PHE A 73 -7.65 3.33 7.27
CA PHE A 73 -6.79 3.64 6.13
C PHE A 73 -7.51 3.54 4.79
N GLU A 74 -8.16 2.42 4.51
CA GLU A 74 -8.85 2.18 3.23
C GLU A 74 -10.01 3.16 3.00
N PRO A 75 -10.97 3.35 3.93
CA PRO A 75 -12.07 4.26 3.67
C PRO A 75 -11.61 5.72 3.59
N TYR A 76 -10.60 6.14 4.37
CA TYR A 76 -10.03 7.48 4.25
C TYR A 76 -9.31 7.66 2.90
N TYR A 77 -8.48 6.70 2.51
CA TYR A 77 -7.79 6.71 1.22
C TYR A 77 -8.79 6.80 0.06
N GLY A 78 -9.85 5.97 0.08
CA GLY A 78 -10.89 5.98 -0.94
C GLY A 78 -11.62 7.32 -1.02
N ARG A 79 -11.92 7.92 0.14
CA ARG A 79 -12.58 9.23 0.21
C ARG A 79 -11.69 10.36 -0.32
N ILE A 80 -10.43 10.41 0.12
CA ILE A 80 -9.45 11.40 -0.34
C ILE A 80 -9.18 11.24 -1.84
N SER A 81 -9.04 10.01 -2.33
CA SER A 81 -8.80 9.73 -3.75
C SER A 81 -10.00 10.11 -4.63
N THR A 82 -11.22 10.04 -4.10
CA THR A 82 -12.45 10.39 -4.84
C THR A 82 -12.65 11.91 -4.95
N ASP A 83 -12.29 12.66 -3.91
CA ASP A 83 -12.46 14.12 -3.87
C ASP A 83 -11.23 14.82 -3.25
N PRO A 84 -10.07 14.78 -3.92
CA PRO A 84 -8.82 15.24 -3.31
C PRO A 84 -8.82 16.76 -3.08
N GLN A 85 -9.57 17.53 -3.88
CA GLN A 85 -9.70 18.98 -3.75
C GLN A 85 -10.18 19.41 -2.36
N LYS A 86 -11.07 18.62 -1.75
CA LYS A 86 -11.60 18.88 -0.41
C LYS A 86 -10.54 18.79 0.70
N TYR A 87 -9.48 18.02 0.46
CA TYR A 87 -8.46 17.71 1.47
C TYR A 87 -7.15 18.48 1.26
N VAL A 88 -7.02 19.25 0.18
CA VAL A 88 -5.85 20.11 -0.08
C VAL A 88 -5.60 21.06 1.09
N GLY A 89 -4.33 21.21 1.46
CA GLY A 89 -3.88 22.06 2.55
C GLY A 89 -4.08 21.47 3.95
N ARG A 90 -4.69 20.28 4.08
CA ARG A 90 -4.80 19.58 5.36
C ARG A 90 -3.55 18.76 5.63
N THR A 91 -3.21 18.64 6.91
CA THR A 91 -2.14 17.75 7.35
C THR A 91 -2.63 16.31 7.32
N ILE A 92 -1.81 15.41 6.79
CA ILE A 92 -2.03 13.96 6.79
C ILE A 92 -0.86 13.29 7.46
N LYS A 93 -1.15 12.34 8.35
CA LYS A 93 -0.16 11.49 9.00
C LYS A 93 -0.45 10.04 8.68
N MET A 94 0.54 9.32 8.16
CA MET A 94 0.35 7.95 7.70
C MET A 94 1.65 7.14 7.69
N THR A 95 1.50 5.82 7.70
CA THR A 95 2.62 4.88 7.64
C THR A 95 2.50 4.01 6.39
N GLY A 96 3.63 3.72 5.74
CA GLY A 96 3.68 2.87 4.55
C GLY A 96 5.11 2.49 4.18
N PHE A 97 5.25 1.58 3.21
CA PHE A 97 6.54 1.23 2.66
C PHE A 97 6.87 2.11 1.44
N ILE A 98 8.17 2.28 1.20
CA ILE A 98 8.67 3.18 0.16
C ILE A 98 8.77 2.44 -1.17
N TYR A 99 8.11 3.01 -2.17
CA TYR A 99 8.19 2.58 -3.55
C TYR A 99 8.73 3.71 -4.42
N LYS A 100 9.91 3.50 -5.00
CA LYS A 100 10.48 4.37 -6.04
C LYS A 100 10.25 3.74 -7.41
N GLU A 101 9.84 4.58 -8.35
CA GLU A 101 9.56 4.21 -9.74
C GLU A 101 10.52 4.94 -10.68
N GLU A 102 10.84 4.32 -11.82
CA GLU A 102 11.60 5.00 -12.87
C GLU A 102 10.82 6.23 -13.36
N GLY A 103 11.47 7.40 -13.37
CA GLY A 103 10.86 8.67 -13.77
C GLY A 103 10.46 9.60 -12.60
N PHE A 104 10.53 9.14 -11.35
CA PHE A 104 10.41 10.04 -10.20
C PHE A 104 11.62 10.97 -10.08
N GLN A 105 11.38 12.18 -9.61
CA GLN A 105 12.44 13.12 -9.25
C GLN A 105 13.21 12.64 -8.00
N SER A 106 14.39 13.19 -7.75
CA SER A 106 15.23 12.77 -6.62
C SER A 106 14.60 13.06 -5.25
N ASN A 107 13.70 14.03 -5.18
CA ASN A 107 12.92 14.38 -4.00
C ASN A 107 11.57 13.64 -3.94
N GLN A 108 11.27 12.75 -4.88
CA GLN A 108 9.98 12.05 -4.98
C GLN A 108 10.11 10.56 -4.62
N LEU A 109 9.11 10.07 -3.91
CA LEU A 109 8.87 8.65 -3.69
C LEU A 109 7.37 8.39 -3.51
N ALA A 110 6.94 7.13 -3.55
CA ALA A 110 5.57 6.76 -3.24
C ALA A 110 5.51 6.07 -1.87
N LEU A 111 4.80 6.66 -0.92
CA LEU A 111 4.45 6.00 0.34
C LEU A 111 3.26 5.07 0.09
N THR A 112 3.46 3.78 0.24
CA THR A 112 2.57 2.74 -0.29
C THR A 112 2.09 1.79 0.81
N ARG A 113 0.83 1.36 0.71
CA ARG A 113 0.28 0.20 1.45
C ARG A 113 -0.44 -0.74 0.49
N PHE A 114 -0.36 -2.05 0.76
CA PHE A 114 -1.16 -3.02 0.02
C PHE A 114 -2.57 -3.12 0.57
N LEU A 115 -3.55 -3.12 -0.33
CA LEU A 115 -4.94 -3.49 -0.10
C LEU A 115 -5.12 -4.93 -0.60
N ILE A 116 -5.42 -5.86 0.30
CA ILE A 116 -5.62 -7.28 -0.02
C ILE A 116 -7.05 -7.65 0.39
N THR A 117 -7.85 -8.18 -0.54
CA THR A 117 -9.24 -8.52 -0.22
C THR A 117 -9.39 -9.98 0.21
N HIS A 118 -8.65 -10.87 -0.45
CA HIS A 118 -8.74 -12.31 -0.32
C HIS A 118 -7.36 -13.00 -0.33
N CYS A 119 -6.42 -12.58 -1.18
CA CYS A 119 -5.09 -13.20 -1.24
C CYS A 119 -4.03 -12.29 -1.87
N ILE A 120 -2.73 -12.61 -1.71
CA ILE A 120 -1.62 -11.81 -2.27
C ILE A 120 -1.76 -11.58 -3.79
N ALA A 121 -2.40 -12.49 -4.52
CA ALA A 121 -2.62 -12.36 -5.96
C ALA A 121 -3.61 -11.23 -6.31
N ASP A 122 -4.48 -10.82 -5.38
CA ASP A 122 -5.40 -9.68 -5.55
C ASP A 122 -4.86 -8.36 -4.99
N ALA A 123 -3.69 -8.39 -4.33
CA ALA A 123 -3.14 -7.25 -3.62
C ALA A 123 -3.07 -6.03 -4.54
N ALA A 124 -3.81 -4.97 -4.26
CA ALA A 124 -3.72 -3.64 -4.87
C ALA A 124 -2.79 -2.72 -4.07
N SER A 125 -2.21 -1.70 -4.69
CA SER A 125 -1.32 -0.74 -4.01
C SER A 125 -2.02 0.62 -3.91
N ASN A 126 -2.28 1.05 -2.68
CA ASN A 126 -2.69 2.42 -2.37
C ASN A 126 -1.43 3.25 -2.12
N ARG A 127 -1.25 4.34 -2.87
CA ARG A 127 -0.02 5.12 -2.84
C ARG A 127 -0.30 6.62 -2.83
N PHE A 128 0.49 7.36 -2.05
CA PHE A 128 0.60 8.81 -2.19
C PHE A 128 1.97 9.15 -2.76
N LEU A 129 2.01 10.03 -3.75
CA LEU A 129 3.25 10.69 -4.14
C LEU A 129 3.68 11.58 -2.96
N THR A 130 4.92 11.44 -2.53
CA THR A 130 5.47 12.16 -1.38
C THR A 130 6.76 12.81 -1.79
N GLU A 131 6.87 14.10 -1.46
CA GLU A 131 7.99 14.96 -1.85
C GLU A 131 8.69 15.54 -0.63
N PHE A 132 10.00 15.31 -0.52
CA PHE A 132 10.88 15.91 0.49
C PHE A 132 12.36 15.76 0.09
N ASP A 133 13.22 16.64 0.62
CA ASP A 133 14.63 16.76 0.18
C ASP A 133 15.43 15.45 0.34
N GLU A 134 15.19 14.71 1.41
CA GLU A 134 15.91 13.46 1.72
C GLU A 134 15.30 12.22 1.08
N ALA A 135 14.28 12.34 0.21
CA ALA A 135 13.59 11.19 -0.38
C ALA A 135 14.54 10.23 -1.11
N SER A 136 15.57 10.76 -1.78
CA SER A 136 16.61 9.97 -2.46
C SER A 136 17.39 9.03 -1.52
N ALA A 137 17.60 9.43 -0.26
CA ALA A 137 18.39 8.69 0.72
C ALA A 137 17.63 7.51 1.34
N VAL A 138 16.31 7.49 1.21
CA VAL A 138 15.45 6.42 1.75
C VAL A 138 15.53 5.17 0.87
N GLU A 139 15.78 4.00 1.45
CA GLU A 139 15.88 2.77 0.67
C GLU A 139 14.50 2.24 0.24
N GLN A 140 14.44 1.55 -0.91
CA GLN A 140 13.25 0.82 -1.34
C GLN A 140 12.77 -0.14 -0.25
N ASP A 141 11.46 -0.37 -0.13
CA ASP A 141 10.85 -1.29 0.84
C ASP A 141 11.03 -0.89 2.32
N THR A 142 11.61 0.27 2.60
CA THR A 142 11.68 0.83 3.96
C THR A 142 10.29 1.25 4.41
N TRP A 143 9.91 0.94 5.65
CA TRP A 143 8.68 1.45 6.27
C TRP A 143 8.96 2.79 6.96
N LEU A 144 8.17 3.80 6.63
CA LEU A 144 8.24 5.13 7.24
C LEU A 144 6.86 5.58 7.73
N GLU A 145 6.85 6.34 8.81
CA GLU A 145 5.73 7.20 9.21
C GLU A 145 6.04 8.61 8.73
N ILE A 146 5.13 9.20 7.97
CA ILE A 146 5.27 10.54 7.40
C ILE A 146 4.09 11.40 7.85
N GLU A 147 4.39 12.65 8.20
CA GLU A 147 3.41 13.71 8.42
C GLU A 147 3.69 14.83 7.40
N GLY A 148 2.69 15.23 6.64
CA GLY A 148 2.84 16.19 5.56
C GLY A 148 1.53 16.89 5.20
N THR A 149 1.57 17.73 4.17
CA THR A 149 0.40 18.47 3.69
C THR A 149 -0.07 17.91 2.35
N ILE A 150 -1.38 17.76 2.18
CA ILE A 150 -1.95 17.30 0.91
C ILE A 150 -1.93 18.43 -0.11
N GLU A 151 -1.33 18.16 -1.27
CA GLU A 151 -1.30 19.05 -2.42
C GLU A 151 -1.79 18.32 -3.69
N LEU A 152 -2.21 19.09 -4.69
CA LEU A 152 -2.55 18.58 -6.02
C LEU A 152 -1.41 18.94 -6.98
N THR A 153 -0.75 17.92 -7.51
CA THR A 153 0.31 18.03 -8.52
C THR A 153 -0.24 17.85 -9.92
#